data_AF-A0A4Q7LKW5-F1
#
_entry.id   AF-A0A4Q7LKW5-F1
#
_cell.length_a   1.000
_cell.length_b   1.000
_cell.length_c   1.000
_cell.angle_alpha   90.00
_cell.angle_beta   90.00
_cell.angle_gamma   90.00
#
_symmetry.space_group_name_H-M   'P 1'
#
loop_
_entity.id
_entity.type
_entity.pdbx_description
1 polymer ?
#
loop_
_entity_poly.entity_id
_entity_poly.type
_entity_poly.pdbx_seq_one_letter_code
_entity_poly.pdbx_strand_id
1 'polypeptide(L)'
;MRQVAVNERDSSWEIHEARYRVYVFYGASNAVSTTDILNATVEEALEAARMLAEGNRHLWSLALAHDDGHSGRGLVWLSGNDYNDFPRAYSDTAAYWRHRGTMQERYLMARAQAGEPVVLPTGERSIRLDPEWGVDLPLWEQFTDHYPVMRGELPLGGPLEESLAAWNQRWQQLADPDTGGDASDTDWASWPAEGAKLVASLREALSDIAEVHPAYLRHNYSDRTGQ
;
A
#
# COMPACT_ATOMS: atom_id res chain seq x y z
N MET A 1 -9.43 -7.58 7.29
CA MET A 1 -10.63 -8.14 6.62
C MET A 1 -11.81 -7.86 7.52
N ARG A 2 -12.95 -7.43 6.97
CA ARG A 2 -14.22 -7.28 7.74
C ARG A 2 -15.27 -8.15 7.08
N GLN A 3 -16.06 -8.85 7.89
CA GLN A 3 -17.19 -9.65 7.43
C GLN A 3 -18.48 -8.99 7.90
N VAL A 4 -19.48 -8.94 7.02
CA VAL A 4 -20.82 -8.41 7.32
C VAL A 4 -21.83 -9.41 6.78
N ALA A 5 -22.82 -9.78 7.60
CA ALA A 5 -23.92 -10.64 7.15
C ALA A 5 -24.83 -9.85 6.20
N VAL A 6 -25.17 -10.47 5.08
CA VAL A 6 -26.06 -9.90 4.05
C VAL A 6 -27.22 -10.85 3.78
N ASN A 7 -28.34 -10.30 3.31
CA ASN A 7 -29.46 -11.10 2.87
C ASN A 7 -29.21 -11.56 1.42
N GLU A 8 -29.31 -12.86 1.14
CA GLU A 8 -29.13 -13.41 -0.22
C GLU A 8 -30.06 -12.76 -1.27
N ARG A 9 -31.20 -12.22 -0.82
CA ARG A 9 -32.19 -11.55 -1.68
C ARG A 9 -31.80 -10.11 -2.07
N ASP A 10 -30.67 -9.61 -1.57
CA ASP A 10 -30.12 -8.29 -1.91
C ASP A 10 -29.38 -8.30 -3.28
N SER A 11 -29.25 -9.46 -3.91
CA SER A 11 -28.70 -9.60 -5.26
C SER A 11 -29.78 -9.38 -6.32
N SER A 12 -29.67 -8.28 -7.08
CA SER A 12 -30.62 -7.94 -8.15
C SER A 12 -30.19 -8.42 -9.54
N TRP A 13 -28.96 -8.92 -9.69
CA TRP A 13 -28.41 -9.40 -10.95
C TRP A 13 -27.25 -10.38 -10.71
N GLU A 14 -26.97 -11.21 -11.72
CA GLU A 14 -25.85 -12.16 -11.74
C GLU A 14 -25.19 -12.16 -13.13
N ILE A 15 -23.86 -12.28 -13.17
CA ILE A 15 -23.08 -12.46 -14.40
C ILE A 15 -22.15 -13.66 -14.18
N HIS A 16 -22.24 -14.65 -15.05
CA HIS A 16 -21.40 -15.85 -14.99
C HIS A 16 -20.14 -15.75 -15.86
N GLU A 17 -20.09 -14.79 -16.77
CA GLU A 17 -18.97 -14.55 -17.67
C GLU A 17 -18.11 -13.39 -17.15
N ALA A 18 -17.29 -13.66 -16.13
CA ALA A 18 -16.36 -12.67 -15.60
C ALA A 18 -15.32 -12.29 -16.65
N ARG A 19 -15.09 -10.97 -16.80
CA ARG A 19 -13.98 -10.42 -17.57
C ARG A 19 -12.96 -9.85 -16.61
N TYR A 20 -11.79 -10.46 -16.56
CA TYR A 20 -10.67 -9.93 -15.81
C TYR A 20 -9.76 -9.12 -16.73
N ARG A 21 -9.16 -8.06 -16.21
CA ARG A 21 -8.19 -7.24 -16.92
C ARG A 21 -6.88 -7.24 -16.16
N VAL A 22 -5.82 -7.66 -16.84
CA VAL A 22 -4.44 -7.65 -16.34
C VAL A 22 -3.71 -6.46 -16.93
N TYR A 23 -2.99 -5.75 -16.08
CA TYR A 23 -2.00 -4.74 -16.46
C TYR A 23 -0.62 -5.26 -16.06
N VAL A 24 0.34 -5.21 -16.97
CA VAL A 24 1.75 -5.51 -16.67
C VAL A 24 2.58 -4.28 -17.03
N PHE A 25 3.38 -3.80 -16.08
CA PHE A 25 4.18 -2.58 -16.20
C PHE A 25 5.66 -2.91 -16.40
N TYR A 26 6.27 -2.30 -17.41
CA TYR A 26 7.62 -2.62 -17.88
C TYR A 26 8.55 -1.41 -17.79
N GLY A 27 9.74 -1.66 -17.25
CA GLY A 27 10.85 -0.71 -17.20
C GLY A 27 10.55 0.56 -16.38
N ALA A 28 11.50 1.49 -16.39
CA ALA A 28 11.41 2.74 -15.66
C ALA A 28 10.36 3.72 -16.22
N SER A 29 9.91 3.55 -17.46
CA SER A 29 8.83 4.37 -18.02
C SER A 29 7.43 3.85 -17.68
N ASN A 30 7.33 2.72 -16.96
CA ASN A 30 6.08 2.03 -16.66
C ASN A 30 5.23 1.79 -17.91
N ALA A 31 5.88 1.44 -19.04
CA ALA A 31 5.16 1.05 -20.26
C ALA A 31 4.21 -0.11 -19.93
N VAL A 32 2.96 -0.02 -20.37
CA VAL A 32 1.91 -0.94 -19.90
C VAL A 32 1.39 -1.84 -21.02
N SER A 33 1.36 -3.15 -20.76
CA SER A 33 0.57 -4.10 -21.55
C SER A 33 -0.74 -4.36 -20.81
N THR A 34 -1.85 -4.38 -21.55
CA THR A 34 -3.19 -4.66 -20.99
C THR A 34 -3.78 -5.86 -21.71
N THR A 35 -4.27 -6.85 -20.96
CA THR A 35 -4.87 -8.07 -21.52
C THR A 35 -6.14 -8.42 -20.77
N ASP A 36 -7.23 -8.70 -21.51
CA ASP A 36 -8.45 -9.22 -20.93
C ASP A 36 -8.40 -10.76 -20.90
N ILE A 37 -8.71 -11.35 -19.75
CA ILE A 37 -8.89 -12.78 -19.55
C ILE A 37 -10.38 -13.05 -19.41
N LEU A 38 -10.88 -13.95 -20.25
CA LEU A 38 -12.29 -14.33 -20.34
C LEU A 38 -12.44 -15.81 -19.97
N ASN A 39 -13.63 -16.21 -19.53
CA ASN A 39 -13.98 -17.61 -19.24
C ASN A 39 -13.01 -18.28 -18.26
N ALA A 40 -12.60 -17.53 -17.24
CA ALA A 40 -11.68 -17.99 -16.21
C ALA A 40 -12.30 -17.77 -14.82
N THR A 41 -11.85 -18.56 -13.86
CA THR A 41 -12.00 -18.30 -12.43
C THR A 41 -11.04 -17.19 -11.98
N VAL A 42 -11.23 -16.65 -10.77
CA VAL A 42 -10.32 -15.64 -10.23
C VAL A 42 -8.92 -16.22 -9.99
N GLU A 43 -8.84 -17.49 -9.59
CA GLU A 43 -7.59 -18.22 -9.38
C GLU A 43 -6.81 -18.39 -10.69
N GLU A 44 -7.50 -18.79 -11.77
CA GLU A 44 -6.89 -18.89 -13.11
C GLU A 44 -6.44 -17.52 -13.63
N ALA A 45 -7.22 -16.47 -13.39
CA ALA A 45 -6.86 -15.11 -13.79
C ALA A 45 -5.63 -14.58 -13.02
N LEU A 46 -5.51 -14.88 -11.72
CA LEU A 46 -4.34 -14.55 -10.90
C LEU A 46 -3.09 -15.28 -11.39
N GLU A 47 -3.21 -16.57 -11.70
CA GLU A 47 -2.09 -17.35 -12.22
C GLU A 47 -1.66 -16.87 -13.61
N ALA A 48 -2.61 -16.59 -14.50
CA ALA A 48 -2.33 -16.00 -15.80
C ALA A 48 -1.65 -14.62 -15.68
N ALA A 49 -2.09 -13.77 -14.75
CA ALA A 49 -1.44 -12.49 -14.49
C ALA A 49 0.03 -12.67 -14.04
N ARG A 50 0.29 -13.64 -13.16
CA ARG A 50 1.65 -13.99 -12.72
C ARG A 50 2.51 -14.51 -13.88
N MET A 51 1.95 -15.33 -14.77
CA MET A 51 2.66 -15.81 -15.97
C MET A 51 2.99 -14.67 -16.93
N LEU A 52 2.02 -13.78 -17.21
CA LEU A 52 2.21 -12.60 -18.07
C LEU A 52 3.27 -11.64 -17.51
N ALA A 53 3.39 -11.56 -16.19
CA ALA A 53 4.40 -10.79 -15.48
C ALA A 53 5.72 -11.56 -15.25
N GLU A 54 5.93 -12.67 -15.95
CA GLU A 54 7.13 -13.51 -15.88
C GLU A 54 7.50 -13.92 -14.45
N GLY A 55 6.51 -14.33 -13.65
CA GLY A 55 6.74 -14.73 -12.26
C GLY A 55 7.01 -13.54 -11.32
N ASN A 56 6.35 -12.40 -11.54
CA ASN A 56 6.55 -11.13 -10.83
C ASN A 56 7.87 -10.41 -11.13
N ARG A 57 8.57 -10.75 -12.23
CA ARG A 57 9.69 -9.91 -12.73
C ARG A 57 9.23 -8.52 -13.16
N HIS A 58 7.93 -8.36 -13.41
CA HIS A 58 7.28 -7.09 -13.68
C HIS A 58 6.17 -6.83 -12.65
N LEU A 59 5.92 -5.54 -12.36
CA LEU A 59 4.73 -5.15 -11.61
C LEU A 59 3.50 -5.53 -12.42
N TRP A 60 2.46 -5.99 -11.74
CA TRP A 60 1.18 -6.29 -12.37
C TRP A 60 0.00 -6.09 -11.44
N SER A 61 -1.12 -5.71 -12.04
CA SER A 61 -2.40 -5.60 -11.38
C SER A 61 -3.50 -6.34 -12.14
N LEU A 62 -4.53 -6.73 -11.41
CA LEU A 62 -5.69 -7.48 -11.87
C LEU A 62 -6.96 -6.77 -11.38
N ALA A 63 -7.88 -6.53 -12.30
CA ALA A 63 -9.21 -6.00 -12.01
C ALA A 63 -10.30 -6.90 -12.59
N LEU A 64 -11.47 -6.90 -11.97
CA LEU A 64 -12.71 -7.29 -12.62
C LEU A 64 -13.18 -6.09 -13.46
N ALA A 65 -13.30 -6.28 -14.78
CA ALA A 65 -13.81 -5.27 -15.68
C ALA A 65 -15.32 -5.47 -15.87
N HIS A 66 -16.08 -4.41 -15.62
CA HIS A 66 -17.53 -4.43 -15.73
C HIS A 66 -17.99 -3.29 -16.63
N ASP A 67 -18.93 -3.58 -17.53
CA ASP A 67 -19.56 -2.57 -18.39
C ASP A 67 -20.89 -2.17 -17.72
N ASP A 68 -20.98 -0.94 -17.22
CA ASP A 68 -22.15 -0.48 -16.47
C ASP A 68 -23.28 0.06 -17.37
N GLY A 69 -23.09 -0.04 -18.70
CA GLY A 69 -24.06 0.34 -19.73
C GLY A 69 -24.37 1.84 -19.84
N HIS A 70 -24.04 2.66 -18.84
CA HIS A 70 -24.36 4.08 -18.76
C HIS A 70 -23.12 4.99 -18.70
N SER A 71 -22.12 4.59 -17.93
CA SER A 71 -20.85 5.31 -17.71
C SER A 71 -19.67 4.64 -18.45
N GLY A 72 -19.91 3.48 -19.07
CA GLY A 72 -18.93 2.72 -19.82
C GLY A 72 -18.30 1.62 -18.98
N ARG A 73 -17.01 1.34 -19.22
CA ARG A 73 -16.31 0.25 -18.54
C ARG A 73 -15.63 0.72 -17.27
N GLY A 74 -16.10 0.20 -16.13
CA GLY A 74 -15.47 0.35 -14.83
C GLY A 74 -14.52 -0.81 -14.49
N LEU A 75 -13.69 -0.59 -13.47
CA LEU A 75 -12.75 -1.58 -12.93
C LEU A 75 -12.96 -1.73 -11.43
N VAL A 76 -13.01 -2.97 -10.96
CA VAL A 76 -12.92 -3.32 -9.54
C VAL A 76 -11.57 -4.00 -9.33
N TRP A 77 -10.64 -3.31 -8.67
CA TRP A 77 -9.30 -3.83 -8.42
C TRP A 77 -9.32 -5.03 -7.47
N LEU A 78 -8.73 -6.14 -7.91
CA LEU A 78 -8.62 -7.39 -7.14
C LEU A 78 -7.22 -7.56 -6.56
N SER A 79 -6.19 -7.15 -7.30
CA SER A 79 -4.79 -7.21 -6.88
C SER A 79 -4.01 -6.08 -7.55
N GLY A 80 -3.24 -5.30 -6.79
CA GLY A 80 -2.63 -4.09 -7.37
C GLY A 80 -3.66 -3.03 -7.76
N ASN A 81 -3.17 -1.97 -8.39
CA ASN A 81 -3.95 -0.89 -9.00
C ASN A 81 -3.22 -0.39 -10.25
N ASP A 82 -3.67 0.70 -10.86
CA ASP A 82 -2.88 1.33 -11.91
C ASP A 82 -1.59 1.90 -11.31
N TYR A 83 -0.44 1.36 -11.71
CA TYR A 83 0.84 1.82 -11.18
C TYR A 83 1.21 3.22 -11.69
N ASN A 84 0.67 3.62 -12.85
CA ASN A 84 0.88 4.95 -13.43
C ASN A 84 0.13 6.05 -12.67
N ASP A 85 -0.85 5.69 -11.84
CA ASP A 85 -1.47 6.63 -10.91
C ASP A 85 -0.48 6.92 -9.77
N PHE A 86 0.15 8.10 -9.85
CA PHE A 86 1.02 8.59 -8.80
C PHE A 86 0.24 8.78 -7.49
N PRO A 87 0.80 8.36 -6.34
CA PRO A 87 0.20 8.63 -5.05
C PRO A 87 0.04 10.14 -4.82
N ARG A 88 -1.17 10.55 -4.43
CA ARG A 88 -1.51 11.95 -4.14
C ARG A 88 -2.20 12.01 -2.78
N ALA A 89 -2.11 13.16 -2.12
CA ALA A 89 -2.70 13.33 -0.78
C ALA A 89 -4.20 12.96 -0.71
N TYR A 90 -4.96 13.16 -1.79
CA TYR A 90 -6.38 12.81 -1.85
C TYR A 90 -6.66 11.34 -2.20
N SER A 91 -5.68 10.59 -2.71
CA SER A 91 -5.80 9.15 -3.02
C SER A 91 -5.16 8.25 -1.95
N ASP A 92 -4.51 8.85 -0.94
CA ASP A 92 -3.92 8.16 0.22
C ASP A 92 -5.00 7.54 1.13
N THR A 93 -5.53 6.41 0.68
CA THR A 93 -6.45 5.59 1.45
C THR A 93 -5.80 4.26 1.79
N ALA A 94 -6.25 3.65 2.89
CA ALA A 94 -5.84 2.31 3.27
C ALA A 94 -6.07 1.29 2.16
N ALA A 95 -7.16 1.45 1.40
CA ALA A 95 -7.49 0.57 0.27
C ALA A 95 -6.48 0.74 -0.89
N TYR A 96 -6.24 1.97 -1.33
CA TYR A 96 -5.27 2.26 -2.40
C TYR A 96 -3.89 1.66 -2.06
N TRP A 97 -3.40 1.89 -0.85
CA TRP A 97 -2.08 1.44 -0.43
C TRP A 97 -1.99 -0.05 -0.13
N ARG A 98 -3.10 -0.71 0.25
CA ARG A 98 -3.16 -2.17 0.29
C ARG A 98 -2.92 -2.75 -1.10
N HIS A 99 -3.59 -2.20 -2.12
CA HIS A 99 -3.45 -2.64 -3.50
C HIS A 99 -2.04 -2.36 -4.04
N ARG A 100 -1.57 -1.10 -4.00
CA ARG A 100 -0.25 -0.70 -4.51
C ARG A 100 0.89 -1.41 -3.79
N GLY A 101 0.83 -1.46 -2.45
CA GLY A 101 1.83 -2.11 -1.62
C GLY A 101 1.97 -3.61 -1.93
N THR A 102 0.85 -4.34 -2.02
CA THR A 102 0.89 -5.78 -2.36
C THR A 102 1.57 -6.03 -3.72
N MET A 103 1.32 -5.16 -4.70
CA MET A 103 1.94 -5.25 -6.02
C MET A 103 3.46 -4.99 -5.97
N GLN A 104 3.89 -3.96 -5.23
CA GLN A 104 5.31 -3.66 -5.02
C GLN A 104 6.01 -4.79 -4.25
N GLU A 105 5.39 -5.32 -3.19
CA GLU A 105 5.95 -6.40 -2.37
C GLU A 105 6.22 -7.66 -3.20
N ARG A 106 5.28 -8.08 -4.06
CA ARG A 106 5.49 -9.22 -4.97
C ARG A 106 6.69 -9.03 -5.88
N TYR A 107 6.84 -7.84 -6.45
CA TYR A 107 7.92 -7.50 -7.36
C TYR A 107 9.27 -7.42 -6.64
N LEU A 108 9.34 -6.71 -5.51
CA LEU A 108 10.56 -6.58 -4.72
C LEU A 108 11.02 -7.93 -4.17
N MET A 109 10.09 -8.78 -3.73
CA MET A 109 10.40 -10.15 -3.30
C MET A 109 10.99 -10.98 -4.44
N ALA A 110 10.45 -10.90 -5.66
CA ALA A 110 10.99 -11.62 -6.80
C ALA A 110 12.41 -11.16 -7.17
N ARG A 111 12.69 -9.86 -7.07
CA ARG A 111 14.04 -9.32 -7.26
C ARG A 111 15.01 -9.80 -6.19
N ALA A 112 14.62 -9.75 -4.92
CA ALA A 112 15.42 -10.24 -3.81
C ALA A 112 15.77 -11.74 -3.99
N GLN A 113 14.80 -12.56 -4.37
CA GLN A 113 15.02 -13.99 -4.65
C GLN A 113 15.96 -14.23 -5.84
N ALA A 114 15.96 -13.33 -6.83
CA ALA A 114 16.86 -13.38 -7.97
C ALA A 114 18.26 -12.79 -7.68
N GLY A 115 18.50 -12.25 -6.47
CA GLY A 115 19.75 -11.55 -6.14
C GLY A 115 19.92 -10.22 -6.88
N GLU A 116 18.81 -9.64 -7.37
CA GLU A 116 18.80 -8.35 -8.06
C GLU A 116 18.61 -7.20 -7.05
N PRO A 117 19.01 -5.95 -7.39
CA PRO A 117 18.77 -4.79 -6.51
C PRO A 117 17.30 -4.64 -6.14
N VAL A 118 17.00 -4.49 -4.84
CA VAL A 118 15.64 -4.41 -4.29
C VAL A 118 15.12 -2.97 -4.38
N VAL A 119 14.82 -2.55 -5.61
CA VAL A 119 14.27 -1.22 -5.93
C VAL A 119 13.09 -1.37 -6.90
N LEU A 120 12.20 -0.39 -6.90
CA LEU A 120 11.06 -0.26 -7.81
C LEU A 120 11.53 -0.15 -9.28
N PRO A 121 10.65 -0.33 -10.29
CA PRO A 121 11.05 -0.31 -11.71
C PRO A 121 11.75 0.98 -12.14
N THR A 122 11.42 2.09 -11.50
CA THR A 122 11.95 3.43 -11.69
C THR A 122 13.25 3.69 -10.92
N GLY A 123 13.69 2.75 -10.06
CA GLY A 123 14.96 2.77 -9.34
C GLY A 123 14.87 3.22 -7.89
N GLU A 124 13.71 3.71 -7.44
CA GLU A 124 13.47 4.17 -6.08
C GLU A 124 13.32 3.00 -5.10
N ARG A 125 13.66 3.27 -3.84
CA ARG A 125 13.39 2.40 -2.71
C ARG A 125 11.90 2.41 -2.36
N SER A 126 11.42 1.40 -1.61
CA SER A 126 10.06 1.39 -1.05
C SER A 126 10.13 1.56 0.46
N ILE A 127 9.71 2.73 0.95
CA ILE A 127 9.79 3.10 2.37
C ILE A 127 8.38 3.20 2.94
N ARG A 128 8.11 2.50 4.04
CA ARG A 128 6.84 2.58 4.75
C ARG A 128 6.97 3.40 6.02
N LEU A 129 6.00 4.28 6.26
CA LEU A 129 5.78 4.94 7.55
C LEU A 129 4.74 4.14 8.35
N ASP A 130 5.16 3.53 9.46
CA ASP A 130 4.32 2.71 10.34
C ASP A 130 4.85 2.80 11.77
N PRO A 131 4.03 3.13 12.79
CA PRO A 131 4.52 3.21 14.16
C PRO A 131 4.86 1.82 14.72
N GLU A 132 5.76 1.78 15.70
CA GLU A 132 6.17 0.55 16.38
C GLU A 132 6.83 0.85 17.73
N TRP A 133 6.79 -0.14 18.61
CA TRP A 133 7.47 -0.11 19.91
C TRP A 133 8.98 -0.29 19.76
N GLY A 134 9.74 0.45 20.56
CA GLY A 134 11.19 0.24 20.69
C GLY A 134 12.02 0.67 19.47
N VAL A 135 11.43 1.37 18.51
CA VAL A 135 12.14 2.03 17.40
C VAL A 135 12.09 3.55 17.55
N ASP A 136 13.15 4.21 17.09
CA ASP A 136 13.25 5.66 17.06
C ASP A 136 12.50 6.22 15.84
N LEU A 137 12.94 5.86 14.63
CA LEU A 137 12.24 6.22 13.40
C LEU A 137 11.21 5.12 13.03
N PRO A 138 9.93 5.49 12.81
CA PRO A 138 8.87 4.56 12.37
C PRO A 138 8.93 4.28 10.86
N LEU A 139 10.14 4.05 10.34
CA LEU A 139 10.41 3.89 8.91
C LEU A 139 10.93 2.48 8.62
N TRP A 140 10.37 1.87 7.57
CA TRP A 140 10.62 0.48 7.25
C TRP A 140 10.94 0.29 5.77
N GLU A 141 11.95 -0.53 5.49
CA GLU A 141 12.27 -1.00 4.15
C GLU A 141 12.21 -2.53 4.11
N GLN A 142 11.39 -3.08 3.21
CA GLN A 142 11.23 -4.53 3.12
C GLN A 142 12.30 -5.17 2.24
N PHE A 143 12.61 -6.44 2.52
CA PHE A 143 13.54 -7.28 1.74
C PHE A 143 14.98 -6.76 1.67
N THR A 144 15.38 -5.94 2.65
CA THR A 144 16.76 -5.49 2.84
C THR A 144 17.27 -5.94 4.21
N ASP A 145 18.60 -5.94 4.39
CA ASP A 145 19.24 -6.25 5.67
C ASP A 145 19.00 -5.17 6.74
N HIS A 146 18.49 -4.00 6.34
CA HIS A 146 18.21 -2.83 7.18
C HIS A 146 16.70 -2.60 7.26
N TYR A 147 16.00 -3.55 7.87
CA TYR A 147 14.53 -3.54 7.92
C TYR A 147 13.96 -2.28 8.61
N PRO A 148 14.38 -1.93 9.86
CA PRO A 148 14.17 -0.60 10.40
C PRO A 148 15.19 0.38 9.83
N VAL A 149 14.71 1.50 9.30
CA VAL A 149 15.58 2.59 8.84
C VAL A 149 16.08 3.39 10.05
N MET A 150 17.39 3.56 10.14
CA MET A 150 18.04 4.30 11.23
C MET A 150 18.29 5.78 10.85
N ARG A 151 18.52 6.62 11.86
CA ARG A 151 18.90 8.03 11.64
C ARG A 151 20.12 8.14 10.74
N GLY A 152 20.07 9.08 9.79
CA GLY A 152 21.14 9.32 8.83
C GLY A 152 21.24 8.32 7.68
N GLU A 153 20.44 7.24 7.65
CA GLU A 153 20.39 6.33 6.49
C GLU A 153 19.60 6.90 5.31
N LEU A 154 18.77 7.91 5.57
CA LEU A 154 18.03 8.67 4.57
C LEU A 154 18.37 10.17 4.70
N PRO A 155 18.36 10.94 3.60
CA PRO A 155 18.70 12.36 3.61
C PRO A 155 17.52 13.24 4.08
N LEU A 156 16.94 12.95 5.26
CA LEU A 156 15.74 13.62 5.77
C LEU A 156 16.01 14.94 6.50
N GLY A 157 17.24 15.11 7.01
CA GLY A 157 17.61 16.22 7.88
C GLY A 157 17.06 16.08 9.31
N GLY A 158 17.76 16.68 10.28
CA GLY A 158 17.43 16.54 11.71
C GLY A 158 15.98 16.87 12.08
N PRO A 159 15.40 18.01 11.63
CA PRO A 159 14.03 18.38 12.02
C PRO A 159 12.96 17.38 11.59
N LEU A 160 13.09 16.75 10.40
CA LEU A 160 12.11 15.76 9.94
C LEU A 160 12.26 14.45 10.70
N GLU A 161 13.50 14.00 10.95
CA GLU A 161 13.74 12.81 11.78
C GLU A 161 13.25 13.00 13.23
N GLU A 162 13.44 14.18 13.81
CA GLU A 162 12.88 14.54 15.13
C GLU A 162 11.36 14.50 15.14
N SER A 163 10.71 15.02 14.08
CA SER A 163 9.25 15.02 13.97
C SER A 163 8.68 13.60 13.80
N LEU A 164 9.36 12.74 13.04
CA LEU A 164 9.02 11.32 12.89
C LEU A 164 9.12 10.56 14.21
N ALA A 165 10.20 10.78 14.96
CA ALA A 165 10.40 10.15 16.27
C ALA A 165 9.35 10.62 17.28
N ALA A 166 9.05 11.92 17.31
CA ALA A 166 8.00 12.47 18.17
C ALA A 166 6.61 11.89 17.83
N TRP A 167 6.32 11.70 16.54
CA TRP A 167 5.07 11.08 16.10
C TRP A 167 4.96 9.59 16.50
N ASN A 168 6.06 8.84 16.41
CA ASN A 168 6.09 7.45 16.91
C ASN A 168 5.95 7.39 18.44
N GLN A 169 6.66 8.26 19.15
CA GLN A 169 6.57 8.35 20.62
C GLN A 169 5.15 8.70 21.06
N ARG A 170 4.47 9.60 20.34
CA ARG A 170 3.06 9.92 20.63
C ARG A 170 2.16 8.70 20.45
N TRP A 171 2.36 7.91 19.39
CA TRP A 171 1.63 6.65 19.23
C TRP A 171 1.90 5.69 20.39
N GLN A 172 3.16 5.53 20.81
CA GLN A 172 3.52 4.67 21.95
C GLN A 172 2.79 5.11 23.22
N GLN A 173 2.75 6.40 23.52
CA GLN A 173 2.01 6.94 24.68
C GLN A 173 0.50 6.68 24.58
N LEU A 174 -0.09 6.84 23.39
CA LEU A 174 -1.53 6.61 23.18
C LEU A 174 -1.89 5.13 23.27
N ALA A 175 -1.01 4.26 22.76
CA ALA A 175 -1.22 2.82 22.67
C ALA A 175 -0.79 2.05 23.94
N ASP A 176 -0.12 2.71 24.89
CA ASP A 176 0.33 2.12 26.14
C ASP A 176 -0.87 1.68 27.01
N PRO A 177 -1.00 0.39 27.37
CA PRO A 177 -2.08 -0.07 28.23
C PRO A 177 -2.11 0.58 29.62
N ASP A 178 -0.95 0.99 30.14
CA ASP A 178 -0.82 1.52 31.51
C ASP A 178 -1.03 3.03 31.57
N THR A 179 -0.75 3.76 30.48
CA THR A 179 -0.78 5.24 30.46
C THR A 179 -1.71 5.83 29.39
N GLY A 180 -2.10 5.07 28.37
CA GLY A 180 -2.92 5.51 27.25
C GLY A 180 -4.43 5.42 27.47
N GLY A 181 -4.89 4.81 28.58
CA GLY A 181 -6.31 4.61 28.88
C GLY A 181 -7.15 5.89 29.01
N ASP A 182 -6.51 7.04 29.27
CA ASP A 182 -7.16 8.35 29.37
C ASP A 182 -7.13 9.15 28.05
N ALA A 183 -6.59 8.59 26.97
CA ALA A 183 -6.53 9.27 25.68
C ALA A 183 -7.93 9.52 25.11
N SER A 184 -8.21 10.76 24.69
CA SER A 184 -9.49 11.11 24.09
C SER A 184 -9.59 10.68 22.63
N ASP A 185 -10.82 10.58 22.10
CA ASP A 185 -11.04 10.39 20.66
C ASP A 185 -10.36 11.48 19.82
N THR A 186 -10.28 12.71 20.37
CA THR A 186 -9.57 13.83 19.73
C THR A 186 -8.07 13.56 19.64
N ASP A 187 -7.47 12.96 20.67
CA ASP A 187 -6.06 12.59 20.65
C ASP A 187 -5.79 11.57 19.54
N TRP A 188 -6.61 10.52 19.48
CA TRP A 188 -6.51 9.48 18.45
C TRP A 188 -6.81 9.99 17.04
N ALA A 189 -7.71 10.96 16.89
CA ALA A 189 -8.01 11.58 15.59
C ALA A 189 -6.90 12.53 15.12
N SER A 190 -6.18 13.17 16.05
CA SER A 190 -5.11 14.12 15.72
C SER A 190 -3.84 13.43 15.22
N TRP A 191 -3.50 12.27 15.77
CA TRP A 191 -2.30 11.51 15.43
C TRP A 191 -2.16 11.14 13.94
N PRO A 192 -3.18 10.56 13.25
CA PRO A 192 -3.05 10.25 11.82
C PRO A 192 -3.00 11.52 10.95
N ALA A 193 -3.56 12.65 11.40
CA ALA A 193 -3.48 13.92 10.68
C ALA A 193 -2.05 14.47 10.67
N GLU A 194 -1.31 14.34 11.77
CA GLU A 194 0.13 14.65 11.79
C GLU A 194 0.93 13.66 10.93
N GLY A 195 0.55 12.38 10.94
CA GLY A 195 1.14 11.36 10.06
C GLY A 195 1.01 11.72 8.58
N ALA A 196 -0.13 12.29 8.16
CA ALA A 196 -0.33 12.73 6.78
C ALA A 196 0.60 13.89 6.38
N LYS A 197 0.88 14.82 7.30
CA LYS A 197 1.86 15.89 7.07
C LYS A 197 3.27 15.34 6.93
N LEU A 198 3.65 14.39 7.80
CA LEU A 198 4.96 13.73 7.74
C LEU A 198 5.15 12.94 6.44
N VAL A 199 4.11 12.27 5.94
CA VAL A 199 4.15 11.59 4.62
C VAL A 199 4.40 12.59 3.50
N ALA A 200 3.75 13.76 3.53
CA ALA A 200 4.01 14.81 2.54
C ALA A 200 5.47 15.29 2.59
N SER A 201 5.99 15.59 3.79
CA SER A 201 7.38 15.99 3.97
C SER A 201 8.38 14.91 3.58
N LEU A 202 8.10 13.64 3.87
CA LEU A 202 8.91 12.50 3.45
C LEU A 202 8.96 12.37 1.93
N ARG A 203 7.82 12.51 1.24
CA ARG A 203 7.75 12.44 -0.23
C ARG A 203 8.51 13.59 -0.90
N GLU A 204 8.47 14.77 -0.30
CA GLU A 204 9.27 15.90 -0.76
C GLU A 204 10.77 15.64 -0.56
N ALA A 205 11.18 15.26 0.66
CA ALA A 205 12.58 15.01 1.00
C ALA A 205 13.20 13.82 0.24
N LEU A 206 12.39 12.82 -0.12
CA LEU A 206 12.81 11.59 -0.79
C LEU A 206 12.40 11.54 -2.26
N SER A 207 12.06 12.67 -2.88
CA SER A 207 11.81 12.75 -4.33
C SER A 207 12.96 12.08 -5.08
N ASP A 208 12.64 11.17 -6.00
CA ASP A 208 13.58 10.39 -6.81
C ASP A 208 14.48 9.40 -6.03
N ILE A 209 14.28 9.26 -4.72
CA ILE A 209 15.03 8.33 -3.85
C ILE A 209 14.14 7.17 -3.41
N ALA A 210 12.93 7.48 -2.96
CA ALA A 210 12.02 6.49 -2.41
C ALA A 210 10.56 6.84 -2.70
N GLU A 211 9.77 5.80 -2.97
CA GLU A 211 8.32 5.91 -2.86
C GLU A 211 7.89 5.66 -1.41
N VAL A 212 7.15 6.63 -0.84
CA VAL A 212 6.75 6.61 0.57
C VAL A 212 5.30 6.16 0.73
N HIS A 213 5.13 5.08 1.48
CA HIS A 213 3.87 4.41 1.79
C HIS A 213 3.39 4.75 3.22
N PRO A 214 2.21 5.38 3.41
CA PRO A 214 1.59 5.63 4.71
C PRO A 214 0.98 4.35 5.30
N ALA A 215 1.81 3.45 5.83
CA ALA A 215 1.35 2.12 6.29
C ALA A 215 0.46 2.16 7.52
N TYR A 216 0.60 3.19 8.35
CA TYR A 216 -0.29 3.42 9.47
C TYR A 216 -1.78 3.48 9.09
N LEU A 217 -2.13 3.83 7.85
CA LEU A 217 -3.53 3.82 7.39
C LEU A 217 -4.16 2.41 7.39
N ARG A 218 -3.35 1.34 7.41
CA ARG A 218 -3.86 -0.05 7.37
C ARG A 218 -4.56 -0.46 8.67
N HIS A 219 -4.27 0.23 9.77
CA HIS A 219 -4.74 -0.12 11.10
C HIS A 219 -5.79 0.90 11.58
N ASN A 220 -6.94 0.40 12.02
CA ASN A 220 -7.86 1.19 12.84
C ASN A 220 -7.27 1.28 14.24
N TYR A 221 -6.51 2.33 14.51
CA TYR A 221 -5.92 2.55 15.83
C TYR A 221 -6.93 3.01 16.88
N SER A 222 -8.13 3.46 16.47
CA SER A 222 -9.23 3.86 17.37
C SER A 222 -10.04 2.68 17.96
N ASP A 223 -9.96 1.48 17.37
CA ASP A 223 -10.81 0.33 17.77
C ASP A 223 -10.27 -0.47 18.97
N ARG A 224 -9.28 0.06 19.72
CA ARG A 224 -8.63 -0.64 20.83
C ARG A 224 -9.16 -0.31 22.24
N THR A 225 -10.28 0.39 22.36
CA THR A 225 -10.96 0.65 23.66
C THR A 225 -11.83 -0.51 24.16
N GLY A 226 -11.62 -1.75 23.70
CA GLY A 226 -12.43 -2.89 24.12
C GLY A 226 -11.77 -4.25 23.93
N GLN A 227 -10.87 -4.61 24.85
CA GLN A 227 -10.66 -5.99 25.30
C GLN A 227 -10.54 -6.01 26.82
#